data_AF-A0A930Z0L4-F1
#
_entry.id   AF-A0A930Z0L4-F1
#
_cell.length_a   1.000
_cell.length_b   1.000
_cell.length_c   1.000
_cell.angle_alpha   90.00
_cell.angle_beta   90.00
_cell.angle_gamma   90.00
#
_symmetry.space_group_name_H-M   'P 1'
#
loop_
_entity.id
_entity.type
_entity.pdbx_description
1 polymer ?
#
loop_
_entity_poly.entity_id
_entity_poly.type
_entity_poly.pdbx_seq_one_letter_code
_entity_poly.pdbx_strand_id
1 'polypeptide(L)' 'MKIPAGQVIVSEVDLRSLHDRLYRLESAVEDVRADLSDHSGAKAYREAFDHLYDSAKDLVGMVVEPVRE' A
#
# COMPACT_ATOMS: atom_id res chain seq x y z
N MET A 1 -8.74 24.66 16.32
CA MET A 1 -10.06 24.14 15.87
C MET A 1 -10.58 23.16 16.92
N LYS A 2 -11.90 23.02 17.22
CA LYS A 2 -12.36 21.97 18.17
C LYS A 2 -12.58 20.66 17.41
N ILE A 3 -11.57 19.80 17.39
CA ILE A 3 -11.65 18.45 16.82
C ILE A 3 -12.45 17.55 17.78
N PRO A 4 -13.51 16.84 17.32
CA PRO A 4 -14.25 15.88 18.14
C PRO A 4 -13.36 14.78 18.74
N ALA A 5 -13.78 14.23 19.89
CA ALA A 5 -13.08 13.11 20.50
C ALA A 5 -12.99 11.92 19.54
N GLY A 6 -11.79 11.34 19.41
CA GLY A 6 -11.50 10.24 18.48
C GLY A 6 -11.21 10.67 17.04
N GLN A 7 -11.21 11.97 16.74
CA GLN A 7 -10.78 12.49 15.43
C GLN A 7 -9.41 13.15 15.55
N VAL A 8 -8.67 13.16 14.43
CA VAL A 8 -7.36 13.80 14.34
C VAL A 8 -7.17 14.44 12.98
N ILE A 9 -6.45 15.57 12.93
CA ILE A 9 -6.06 16.20 11.67
C ILE A 9 -4.69 15.67 11.29
N VAL A 10 -4.54 15.28 10.04
CA VAL A 10 -3.28 14.81 9.44
C VAL A 10 -2.98 15.67 8.21
N SER A 11 -1.73 15.64 7.76
CA SER A 11 -1.31 16.30 6.53
C SER A 11 -2.01 15.67 5.32
N GLU A 12 -2.57 16.51 4.44
CA GLU A 12 -3.14 16.05 3.16
C GLU A 12 -2.09 15.34 2.29
N VAL A 13 -0.83 15.82 2.33
CA VAL A 13 0.27 15.24 1.55
C VAL A 13 0.62 13.85 2.07
N ASP A 14 0.65 13.66 3.38
CA ASP A 14 0.95 12.36 3.98
C ASP A 14 -0.17 11.36 3.70
N LEU A 15 -1.43 11.82 3.79
CA LEU A 15 -2.60 10.98 3.50
C LEU A 15 -2.65 10.59 2.01
N ARG A 16 -2.37 11.51 1.09
CA ARG A 16 -2.28 11.21 -0.34
C ARG A 16 -1.14 10.25 -0.65
N SER A 17 0.02 10.45 -0.02
CA SER A 17 1.16 9.54 -0.20
C SER A 17 0.86 8.13 0.31
N LEU A 18 0.13 8.00 1.42
CA LEU A 18 -0.35 6.71 1.92
C LEU A 18 -1.33 6.08 0.93
N HIS A 19 -2.31 6.86 0.46
CA HIS A 19 -3.30 6.40 -0.51
C HIS A 19 -2.64 5.85 -1.77
N ASP A 20 -1.69 6.59 -2.37
CA ASP A 20 -1.04 6.18 -3.62
C ASP A 20 -0.24 4.88 -3.46
N ARG A 21 0.39 4.67 -2.28
CA ARG A 21 1.11 3.43 -1.98
C ARG A 21 0.16 2.25 -1.77
N LEU A 22 -0.94 2.46 -1.05
CA LEU A 22 -1.98 1.43 -0.86
C LEU A 22 -2.61 1.04 -2.20
N TYR A 23 -2.88 2.03 -3.05
CA TYR A 23 -3.41 1.80 -4.39
C TYR A 23 -2.45 0.98 -5.26
N ARG A 24 -1.14 1.30 -5.23
CA ARG A 24 -0.14 0.49 -5.94
C ARG A 24 -0.11 -0.96 -5.44
N LEU A 25 -0.20 -1.16 -4.14
CA LEU A 25 -0.23 -2.52 -3.56
C LEU A 25 -1.49 -3.28 -4.01
N GLU A 26 -2.64 -2.61 -4.02
CA GLU A 26 -3.90 -3.19 -4.52
C GLU A 26 -3.76 -3.64 -5.98
N SER A 27 -3.27 -2.77 -6.86
CA SER A 27 -3.02 -3.13 -8.26
C SER A 27 -2.05 -4.30 -8.41
N ALA A 28 -0.96 -4.33 -7.63
CA ALA A 28 -0.02 -5.45 -7.66
C ALA A 28 -0.65 -6.78 -7.25
N VAL A 29 -1.61 -6.77 -6.31
CA VAL A 29 -2.37 -7.99 -5.94
C VAL A 29 -3.27 -8.44 -7.08
N GLU A 30 -3.91 -7.51 -7.78
CA GLU A 30 -4.74 -7.82 -8.95
C GLU A 30 -3.91 -8.41 -10.10
N ASP A 31 -2.76 -7.80 -10.41
CA ASP A 31 -1.82 -8.27 -11.44
C ASP A 31 -1.31 -9.68 -11.12
N VAL A 32 -0.84 -9.92 -9.89
CA VAL A 32 -0.37 -11.24 -9.47
C VAL A 32 -1.47 -12.31 -9.57
N ARG A 33 -2.72 -11.95 -9.23
CA ARG A 33 -3.85 -12.88 -9.37
C ARG A 33 -4.12 -13.23 -10.82
N ALA A 34 -4.06 -12.25 -11.72
CA ALA A 34 -4.21 -12.47 -13.16
C ALA A 34 -3.07 -13.33 -13.71
N ASP A 35 -1.81 -12.96 -13.44
CA ASP A 35 -0.63 -13.65 -13.93
C ASP A 35 -0.60 -15.13 -13.53
N LEU A 36 -0.90 -15.43 -12.26
CA LEU A 36 -0.93 -16.81 -11.76
C LEU A 36 -2.14 -17.61 -12.25
N SER A 37 -3.19 -16.94 -12.73
CA SER A 37 -4.34 -17.61 -13.35
C SER A 37 -4.03 -18.08 -14.79
N ASP A 38 -3.18 -17.33 -15.50
CA ASP A 38 -2.76 -17.65 -16.88
C ASP A 38 -1.52 -18.55 -16.94
N HIS A 39 -0.57 -18.38 -16.01
CA HIS A 39 0.70 -19.11 -15.98
C HIS A 39 0.99 -19.65 -14.58
N SER A 40 1.14 -20.98 -14.47
CA SER A 40 1.48 -21.63 -13.20
C SER A 40 2.85 -22.30 -13.23
N GLY A 41 3.60 -22.20 -12.14
CA GLY A 41 4.92 -22.81 -11.99
C GLY A 41 5.84 -22.05 -11.04
N ALA A 42 6.92 -22.69 -10.58
CA ALA A 42 7.83 -22.13 -9.57
C ALA A 42 8.42 -20.76 -9.98
N LYS A 43 8.69 -20.56 -11.28
CA LYS A 43 9.17 -19.28 -11.81
C LYS A 43 8.10 -18.18 -11.67
N ALA A 44 6.87 -18.45 -12.09
CA ALA A 44 5.76 -17.51 -12.01
C ALA A 44 5.44 -17.13 -10.55
N TYR A 45 5.47 -18.10 -9.63
CA TYR A 45 5.30 -17.81 -8.20
C TYR A 45 6.39 -16.93 -7.61
N ARG A 46 7.65 -17.11 -8.05
CA ARG A 46 8.75 -16.26 -7.60
C ARG A 46 8.59 -14.83 -8.12
N GLU A 47 8.29 -14.67 -9.40
CA GLU A 47 8.07 -13.35 -10.02
C GLU A 47 6.87 -12.63 -9.38
N ALA A 48 5.79 -13.36 -9.11
CA ALA A 48 4.64 -12.86 -8.37
C ALA A 48 5.00 -12.39 -6.95
N PHE A 49 5.80 -13.17 -6.22
CA PHE A 49 6.27 -12.79 -4.90
C PHE A 49 7.14 -11.53 -4.96
N ASP A 50 8.11 -11.48 -5.88
CA ASP A 50 9.03 -10.36 -6.02
C ASP A 50 8.26 -9.07 -6.33
N HIS A 51 7.28 -9.12 -7.26
CA HIS A 51 6.40 -8.01 -7.56
C HIS A 51 5.65 -7.54 -6.30
N LEU A 52 4.95 -8.47 -5.63
CA LEU A 52 4.13 -8.12 -4.46
C LEU A 52 4.99 -7.53 -3.33
N TYR A 53 6.16 -8.10 -3.09
CA TYR A 53 7.11 -7.62 -2.09
C TYR A 53 7.62 -6.21 -2.43
N ASP A 54 8.00 -5.96 -3.68
CA ASP A 54 8.46 -4.65 -4.13
C ASP A 54 7.39 -3.56 -4.00
N SER A 55 6.12 -3.91 -4.20
CA SER A 55 4.99 -3.00 -3.98
C SER A 55 4.64 -2.80 -2.51
N ALA A 56 4.91 -3.78 -1.65
CA ALA A 56 4.59 -3.72 -0.22
C ALA A 56 5.70 -3.12 0.65
N LYS A 57 6.98 -3.23 0.25
CA LYS A 57 8.13 -2.86 1.11
C LYS A 57 8.10 -1.39 1.55
N ASP A 58 7.59 -0.50 0.71
CA ASP A 58 7.51 0.95 1.00
C ASP A 58 6.41 1.31 2.03
N LEU A 59 5.55 0.34 2.39
CA LEU A 59 4.56 0.49 3.45
C LEU A 59 5.09 0.03 4.81
N VAL A 60 6.19 -0.71 4.85
CA VAL A 60 6.75 -1.24 6.10
C VAL A 60 7.21 -0.08 6.98
N GLY A 61 6.66 -0.01 8.20
CA GLY A 61 7.00 1.03 9.17
C GLY A 61 6.42 2.41 8.85
N MET A 62 5.53 2.52 7.86
CA MET A 62 4.86 3.78 7.56
C MET A 62 3.89 4.17 8.69
N VAL A 63 3.99 5.42 9.13
CA VAL A 63 3.11 6.02 10.13
C VAL A 63 2.63 7.37 9.61
N VAL A 64 1.33 7.64 9.72
CA VAL A 64 0.77 8.99 9.50
C VAL A 64 0.51 9.61 10.85
N GLU A 65 1.28 10.64 11.18
CA GLU A 65 1.20 11.32 12.46
C GLU A 65 0.19 12.47 12.42
N PRO A 66 -0.44 12.79 13.56
CA PRO A 66 -1.21 14.01 13.72
C PRO A 66 -0.37 15.26 13.43
N VAL A 67 -0.94 16.25 12.75
CA VAL A 67 -0.30 17.57 12.70
C VAL A 67 -0.40 18.21 14.09
N ARG A 68 0.72 18.73 14.59
CA ARG A 68 0.74 19.51 15.83
C ARG A 68 0.38 20.94 15.47
N GLU A 69 -0.75 21.44 15.99
CA GLU A 69 -1.11 22.88 15.94
C GLU A 69 -0.11 23.71 16.76
#